data_AF-A0AAW8ARV3-F1
#
_entry.id   AF-A0AAW8ARV3-F1
#
_cell.length_a   1.000
_cell.length_b   1.000
_cell.length_c   1.000
_cell.angle_alpha   90.00
_cell.angle_beta   90.00
_cell.angle_gamma   90.00
#
_symmetry.space_group_name_H-M   'P 1'
#
loop_
_entity.id
_entity.type
_entity.pdbx_description
1 polymer ?
#
loop_
_entity_poly.entity_id
_entity_poly.type
_entity_poly.pdbx_seq_one_letter_code
_entity_poly.pdbx_strand_id
1 'polypeptide(L)' 'LRFGDFGVHDSFFDLGGHSLLAVQLANQIEASLQLPCPPGLLFEHPTVAGLALALAERGPVAHRDVPIVALQPYGRGP' A
#
# COMPACT_ATOMS: atom_id res chain seq x y z
N LEU A 1 -24.68 -5.72 -4.86
CA LEU A 1 -23.91 -4.48 -4.65
C LEU A 1 -24.33 -3.49 -5.73
N ARG A 2 -25.10 -2.45 -5.38
CA ARG A 2 -25.32 -1.32 -6.29
C ARG A 2 -24.04 -0.50 -6.26
N PHE A 3 -23.12 -0.76 -7.18
CA PHE A 3 -21.96 0.10 -7.37
C PHE A 3 -22.51 1.39 -7.97
N GLY A 4 -22.63 2.42 -7.13
CA GLY A 4 -22.79 3.78 -7.63
C GLY A 4 -21.60 4.11 -8.52
N ASP A 5 -21.76 5.04 -9.45
CA ASP A 5 -20.70 5.54 -10.33
C ASP A 5 -19.49 5.95 -9.49
N PHE A 6 -18.50 5.06 -9.36
CA PHE A 6 -17.23 5.35 -8.71
C PHE A 6 -16.23 5.64 -9.83
N GLY A 7 -15.87 6.91 -9.96
CA GLY A 7 -14.86 7.36 -10.90
C GLY A 7 -13.45 6.98 -10.45
N VAL A 8 -12.54 6.84 -11.40
CA VAL A 8 -11.10 6.59 -11.10
C VAL A 8 -10.43 7.76 -10.36
N HIS A 9 -11.09 8.91 -10.33
CA HIS A 9 -10.66 10.13 -9.65
C HIS A 9 -11.37 10.34 -8.31
N ASP A 10 -12.28 9.46 -7.92
CA ASP A 10 -12.93 9.55 -6.63
C ASP A 10 -11.98 9.11 -5.52
N SER A 11 -11.94 9.90 -4.46
CA SER A 11 -11.15 9.60 -3.28
C SER A 11 -11.78 8.43 -2.52
N PHE A 12 -10.99 7.39 -2.29
CA PHE A 12 -11.35 6.24 -1.47
C PHE A 12 -11.94 6.64 -0.11
N PHE A 13 -11.40 7.70 0.51
CA PHE A 13 -11.86 8.19 1.81
C PHE A 13 -13.19 8.95 1.73
N ASP A 14 -13.44 9.68 0.63
CA ASP A 14 -14.70 10.39 0.42
C ASP A 14 -15.86 9.40 0.16
N LEU A 15 -15.54 8.23 -0.38
CA LEU A 15 -16.47 7.11 -0.56
C LEU A 15 -16.74 6.31 0.73
N GLY A 16 -16.17 6.74 1.87
CA GLY A 16 -16.34 6.08 3.16
C GLY A 16 -15.26 5.03 3.49
N GLY A 17 -14.18 4.98 2.71
CA GLY A 17 -13.00 4.18 3.03
C GLY A 17 -12.30 4.64 4.31
N HIS A 18 -11.77 3.69 5.08
CA HIS A 18 -11.11 3.95 6.36
C HIS A 18 -9.87 3.08 6.54
N SER A 19 -9.06 3.33 7.58
CA SER A 19 -7.73 2.75 7.76
C SER A 19 -7.68 1.23 7.65
N LEU A 20 -8.63 0.50 8.26
CA LEU A 20 -8.68 -0.97 8.14
C LEU A 20 -8.95 -1.43 6.70
N LEU A 21 -9.88 -0.77 5.98
CA LEU A 21 -10.14 -1.09 4.58
C LEU A 21 -8.95 -0.70 3.70
N ALA A 22 -8.25 0.40 4.01
CA ALA A 22 -7.04 0.80 3.31
C ALA A 22 -5.94 -0.27 3.43
N VAL A 23 -5.73 -0.82 4.63
CA VAL A 23 -4.78 -1.92 4.87
C VAL A 23 -5.21 -3.19 4.12
N GLN A 24 -6.50 -3.54 4.16
CA GLN A 24 -7.01 -4.70 3.42
C GLN A 24 -6.89 -4.55 1.91
N LEU A 25 -7.13 -3.33 1.39
CA LEU A 25 -6.99 -3.00 -0.03
C LEU A 25 -5.52 -3.08 -0.44
N ALA A 26 -4.62 -2.48 0.33
CA ALA A 26 -3.17 -2.58 0.14
C ALA A 26 -2.74 -4.05 0.03
N ASN A 27 -3.08 -4.88 1.00
CA ASN A 27 -2.72 -6.32 0.99
C ASN A 27 -3.27 -7.05 -0.25
N GLN A 28 -4.49 -6.73 -0.69
CA GLN A 28 -5.08 -7.33 -1.90
C GLN A 28 -4.37 -6.89 -3.18
N ILE A 29 -3.97 -5.62 -3.26
CA ILE A 29 -3.18 -5.09 -4.39
C ILE A 29 -1.83 -5.80 -4.44
N GLU A 30 -1.15 -5.94 -3.30
CA GLU A 30 0.14 -6.64 -3.23
C GLU A 30 0.01 -8.10 -3.67
N ALA A 31 -1.01 -8.81 -3.18
CA ALA A 31 -1.25 -10.19 -3.56
C ALA A 31 -1.60 -10.36 -5.05
N SER A 32 -2.38 -9.44 -5.61
CA SER A 32 -2.87 -9.55 -7.00
C SER A 32 -1.86 -9.07 -8.04
N LEU A 33 -1.13 -8.00 -7.73
CA LEU A 33 -0.21 -7.36 -8.68
C LEU A 33 1.26 -7.70 -8.42
N GLN A 34 1.58 -8.34 -7.30
CA GLN A 34 2.96 -8.63 -6.88
C GLN A 34 3.83 -7.35 -6.82
N LEU A 35 3.18 -6.23 -6.47
CA LEU A 35 3.77 -4.90 -6.33
C LEU A 35 3.67 -4.44 -4.88
N PRO A 36 4.66 -3.71 -4.34
CA PRO A 36 4.62 -3.24 -2.96
C PRO A 36 3.65 -2.07 -2.85
N CYS A 37 2.62 -2.23 -2.05
CA CYS A 37 1.57 -1.24 -1.84
C CYS A 37 1.46 -0.96 -0.34
N PRO A 38 2.39 -0.18 0.25
CA PRO A 38 2.29 0.19 1.66
C PRO A 38 1.00 1.01 1.86
N PRO A 39 0.28 0.85 2.99
CA PRO A 39 -0.98 1.56 3.23
C PRO A 39 -0.85 3.08 3.14
N GLY A 40 0.33 3.63 3.49
CA GLY A 40 0.67 5.05 3.35
C GLY A 40 0.48 5.59 1.93
N LEU A 41 0.69 4.76 0.92
CA LEU A 41 0.56 5.15 -0.49
C LEU A 41 -0.90 5.43 -0.88
N LEU A 42 -1.85 4.77 -0.23
CA LEU A 42 -3.28 5.07 -0.40
C LEU A 42 -3.66 6.42 0.25
N PHE A 43 -2.97 6.83 1.31
CA PHE A 43 -3.18 8.15 1.92
C PHE A 43 -2.59 9.28 1.06
N GLU A 44 -1.45 9.04 0.44
CA GLU A 44 -0.80 10.00 -0.48
C GLU A 44 -1.55 10.10 -1.82
N HIS A 45 -2.06 8.96 -2.30
CA HIS A 45 -2.78 8.84 -3.57
C HIS A 45 -4.15 8.19 -3.34
N PRO A 46 -5.16 8.94 -2.86
CA PRO A 46 -6.44 8.38 -2.44
C PRO A 46 -7.36 7.98 -3.60
N THR A 47 -6.95 8.22 -4.85
CA THR A 47 -7.74 7.91 -6.04
C THR A 47 -7.15 6.71 -6.77
N VAL A 48 -7.99 5.95 -7.50
CA VAL A 48 -7.52 4.81 -8.30
C VAL A 48 -6.48 5.24 -9.34
N ALA A 49 -6.72 6.37 -10.00
CA ALA A 49 -5.81 6.91 -11.01
C ALA A 49 -4.44 7.29 -10.41
N GLY A 50 -4.44 7.98 -9.26
CA GLY A 50 -3.19 8.37 -8.58
C GLY A 50 -2.43 7.16 -8.05
N LEU A 51 -3.14 6.22 -7.44
CA LEU A 51 -2.58 4.98 -6.90
C LEU A 51 -1.93 4.13 -8.01
N ALA A 52 -2.62 3.97 -9.13
CA ALA A 52 -2.13 3.20 -10.27
C ALA A 52 -0.84 3.82 -10.86
N LEU A 53 -0.78 5.15 -10.99
CA LEU A 53 0.41 5.84 -11.46
C LEU A 53 1.59 5.62 -10.51
N ALA A 54 1.39 5.83 -9.21
CA ALA A 54 2.43 5.65 -8.20
C ALA A 54 2.94 4.20 -8.12
N LEU A 55 2.06 3.21 -8.32
CA LEU A 55 2.46 1.80 -8.40
C LEU A 55 3.24 1.48 -9.68
N ALA A 56 2.86 2.06 -10.82
CA ALA A 56 3.54 1.87 -12.09
C ALA A 56 4.97 2.43 -12.06
N GLU A 57 5.19 3.57 -11.39
CA GLU A 57 6.53 4.17 -11.22
C GLU A 57 7.45 3.33 -10.34
N ARG A 58 6.91 2.55 -9.40
CA ARG A 58 7.67 1.74 -8.44
C ARG A 58 8.19 0.42 -9.02
N GLY A 59 7.52 -0.13 -10.03
CA GLY A 59 7.89 -1.39 -10.67
C GLY A 59 7.78 -2.62 -9.75
N PRO A 60 7.85 -3.84 -10.31
CA PRO A 60 7.78 -5.10 -9.55
C PRO A 60 8.87 -5.16 -8.48
N VAL A 61 8.50 -5.63 -7.28
CA VAL A 61 9.49 -5.95 -6.25
C VAL A 61 10.28 -7.15 -6.74
N ALA A 62 11.47 -6.90 -7.26
CA ALA A 62 12.52 -7.90 -7.16
C ALA A 62 12.67 -8.17 -5.66
N HIS A 63 12.30 -9.39 -5.24
CA HIS A 63 12.29 -9.87 -3.87
C HIS A 63 13.53 -9.35 -3.14
N ARG A 64 13.41 -8.20 -2.46
CA ARG A 64 14.51 -7.64 -1.70
C ARG A 64 14.58 -8.53 -0.49
N ASP A 65 15.54 -9.47 -0.53
CA ASP A 65 16.16 -10.06 0.65
C ASP A 65 16.36 -8.93 1.68
N VAL A 66 15.37 -8.74 2.54
CA VAL A 66 15.53 -7.89 3.71
C VAL A 66 16.52 -8.67 4.56
N PRO A 67 17.77 -8.20 4.76
CA PRO A 67 18.61 -8.85 5.73
C PRO A 67 17.87 -8.72 7.04
N ILE A 68 17.47 -9.86 7.61
CA ILE A 68 16.97 -9.92 8.97
C ILE A 68 18.05 -9.23 9.80
N VAL A 69 17.75 -8.03 10.27
CA VAL A 69 18.58 -7.35 11.26
C VAL A 69 18.63 -8.31 12.42
N ALA A 70 19.78 -8.97 12.59
CA ALA A 70 20.07 -9.74 13.78
C ALA A 70 19.87 -8.79 14.96
N LEU A 71 18.86 -9.04 15.79
CA LEU A 71 18.73 -8.39 17.07
C LEU A 71 20.04 -8.64 17.81
N GLN A 72 20.94 -7.66 17.85
CA GLN A 72 22.18 -7.76 18.60
C GLN A 72 21.80 -7.82 20.07
N PRO A 73 21.98 -8.97 20.76
CA PRO A 73 21.66 -9.07 22.16
C PRO A 73 22.91 -8.68 22.92
N TYR A 74 23.32 -7.40 22.89
CA TYR A 74 24.19 -6.87 23.95
C TYR A 74 24.21 -5.36 23.90
N GLY A 75 23.41 -4.74 24.78
CA GLY A 75 23.63 -3.35 25.18
C GLY A 75 24.96 -3.28 25.94
N ARG A 76 26.00 -2.78 25.28
CA ARG A 76 27.25 -2.41 25.95
C ARG A 76 27.15 -0.95 26.35
N GLY A 77 26.67 -0.70 27.56
CA GLY A 77 26.87 0.58 28.24
C GLY A 77 28.31 0.68 28.79
N PRO A 78 28.85 1.90 28.94
CA PRO A 78 30.19 2.16 29.47
C PRO A 78 30.35 1.81 30.96
#